data_AF-G9L424-F1
#
_entry.id   AF-G9L424-F1
#
_cell.length_a   1.000
_cell.length_b   1.000
_cell.length_c   1.000
_cell.angle_alpha   90.00
_cell.angle_beta   90.00
_cell.angle_gamma   90.00
#
_symmetry.space_group_name_H-M   'P 1'
#
loop_
_entity.id
_entity.type
_entity.pdbx_description
1 polymer ?
#
loop_
_entity_poly.entity_id
_entity_poly.type
_entity_poly.pdbx_seq_one_letter_code
_entity_poly.pdbx_strand_id
1 'polypeptide(L)'
;FELICKALFDTTNQLFTRFSDNNQALVHPNPNRPAHLRLKMYEFAGRLVGKCLYESSLGGAYKQLVRARFTRSFLAQIIGLRMHYKYFETDDPEFYKSKVCFILNNDMSEMELVFAEEKYNKSGQLEKVVELMTGGAQTPVTNANKIFYLNLLAQYRLA
;
A
#
# COMPACT_ATOMS: atom_id res chain seq x y z
N PHE A 1 -12.26 -22.89 -3.55
CA PHE A 1 -11.91 -21.53 -3.10
C PHE A 1 -10.43 -21.34 -2.77
N GLU A 2 -9.76 -22.32 -2.14
CA GLU A 2 -8.35 -22.17 -1.75
C GLU A 2 -7.40 -21.90 -2.93
N LEU A 3 -7.41 -22.74 -3.97
CA LEU A 3 -6.47 -22.60 -5.10
C LEU A 3 -6.61 -21.26 -5.82
N ILE A 4 -7.86 -20.80 -6.02
CA ILE A 4 -8.10 -19.50 -6.67
C ILE A 4 -7.72 -18.32 -5.78
N CYS A 5 -7.86 -18.42 -4.45
CA CYS A 5 -7.35 -17.40 -3.53
C CYS A 5 -5.83 -17.29 -3.64
N LYS A 6 -5.11 -18.42 -3.64
CA LYS A 6 -3.65 -18.42 -3.85
C LYS A 6 -3.28 -17.82 -5.20
N ALA A 7 -3.94 -18.25 -6.27
CA ALA A 7 -3.68 -17.71 -7.61
C ALA A 7 -3.94 -16.20 -7.72
N LEU A 8 -4.89 -15.63 -6.97
CA LEU A 8 -5.20 -14.20 -7.03
C LEU A 8 -4.35 -13.34 -6.11
N PHE A 9 -4.11 -13.81 -4.88
CA PHE A 9 -3.56 -12.98 -3.80
C PHE A 9 -2.13 -13.33 -3.44
N ASP A 10 -1.61 -14.48 -3.89
CA ASP A 10 -0.17 -14.72 -3.84
C ASP A 10 0.55 -13.83 -4.86
N THR A 11 1.83 -13.57 -4.62
CA THR A 11 2.61 -12.63 -5.42
C THR A 11 3.14 -13.24 -6.71
N THR A 12 2.97 -14.56 -6.92
CA THR A 12 3.54 -15.30 -8.07
C THR A 12 3.11 -14.72 -9.41
N ASN A 13 1.85 -14.34 -9.58
CA ASN A 13 1.36 -13.76 -10.83
C ASN A 13 1.47 -12.22 -10.88
N GLN A 14 1.94 -11.60 -9.80
CA GLN A 14 2.10 -10.15 -9.66
C GLN A 14 0.80 -9.32 -9.74
N LEU A 15 -0.39 -9.94 -9.58
CA LEU A 15 -1.64 -9.19 -9.39
C LEU A 15 -1.63 -8.45 -8.05
N PHE A 16 -1.14 -9.13 -7.01
CA PHE A 16 -0.73 -8.54 -5.75
C PHE A 16 0.79 -8.64 -5.62
N THR A 17 1.38 -7.77 -4.81
CA THR A 17 2.80 -7.69 -4.54
C THR A 17 3.04 -7.54 -3.04
N ARG A 18 4.31 -7.56 -2.63
CA ARG A 18 4.77 -7.18 -1.29
C ARG A 18 5.63 -5.92 -1.39
N PHE A 19 5.70 -5.15 -0.31
CA PHE A 19 6.62 -4.01 -0.23
C PHE A 19 8.08 -4.43 -0.01
N SER A 20 8.30 -5.63 0.56
CA SER A 20 9.62 -6.26 0.68
C SER A 20 9.58 -7.71 0.22
N ASP A 21 10.72 -8.24 -0.23
CA ASP A 21 10.86 -9.63 -0.72
C ASP A 21 10.83 -10.69 0.41
N ASN A 22 10.37 -10.32 1.60
CA ASN A 22 10.21 -11.23 2.73
C ASN A 22 8.94 -12.08 2.57
N ASN A 23 9.04 -13.40 2.78
CA ASN A 23 7.89 -14.32 2.78
C ASN A 23 6.85 -14.05 3.87
N GLN A 24 7.22 -13.30 4.92
CA GLN A 24 6.26 -12.88 5.95
C GLN A 24 5.53 -11.58 5.60
N ALA A 25 5.96 -10.84 4.57
CA ALA A 25 5.36 -9.58 4.19
C ALA A 25 3.92 -9.75 3.72
N LEU A 26 3.10 -8.75 4.05
CA LEU A 26 1.69 -8.71 3.68
C LEU A 26 1.54 -8.37 2.19
N VAL A 27 0.46 -8.84 1.59
CA VAL A 27 0.19 -8.60 0.17
C VAL A 27 -0.65 -7.34 -0.05
N HIS A 28 -0.35 -6.61 -1.11
CA HIS A 28 -0.96 -5.35 -1.50
C HIS A 28 -1.24 -5.35 -3.01
N PRO A 29 -2.30 -4.67 -3.52
CA PRO A 29 -2.52 -4.55 -4.96
C PRO A 29 -1.29 -3.99 -5.67
N ASN A 30 -0.90 -4.58 -6.81
CA ASN A 30 0.29 -4.16 -7.55
C ASN A 30 -0.03 -3.06 -8.59
N PRO A 31 0.39 -1.80 -8.37
CA PRO A 31 0.18 -0.73 -9.35
C PRO A 31 1.02 -0.95 -10.62
N ASN A 32 2.13 -1.68 -10.54
CA ASN A 32 3.07 -1.95 -11.64
C ASN A 32 2.92 -3.37 -12.21
N ARG A 33 1.75 -4.00 -12.04
CA ARG A 33 1.48 -5.36 -12.55
C ARG A 33 1.67 -5.48 -14.07
N PRO A 34 1.95 -6.68 -14.58
CA PRO A 34 1.99 -6.95 -16.02
C PRO A 34 0.72 -6.48 -16.75
N ALA A 35 0.89 -5.85 -17.92
CA ALA A 35 -0.20 -5.21 -18.67
C ALA A 35 -1.37 -6.15 -19.06
N HIS A 36 -1.11 -7.46 -19.16
CA HIS A 36 -2.16 -8.44 -19.46
C HIS A 36 -3.14 -8.64 -18.29
N LEU A 37 -2.75 -8.33 -17.05
CA LEU A 37 -3.61 -8.34 -15.87
C LEU A 37 -4.43 -7.06 -15.81
N ARG A 38 -5.56 -7.05 -16.51
CA ARG A 38 -6.45 -5.89 -16.58
C ARG A 38 -7.23 -5.65 -15.29
N LEU A 39 -7.77 -4.45 -15.11
CA LEU A 39 -8.53 -4.04 -13.91
C LEU A 39 -9.69 -4.99 -13.57
N LYS A 40 -10.33 -5.60 -14.58
CA LYS A 40 -11.38 -6.61 -14.38
C LYS A 40 -10.94 -7.81 -13.51
N MET A 41 -9.64 -8.07 -13.40
CA MET A 41 -9.10 -9.10 -12.51
C MET A 41 -9.29 -8.72 -11.03
N TYR A 42 -9.18 -7.44 -10.67
CA TYR A 42 -9.50 -6.96 -9.33
C TYR A 42 -11.00 -7.00 -9.06
N GLU A 43 -11.85 -6.72 -10.05
CA GLU A 43 -13.30 -6.91 -9.89
C GLU A 43 -13.63 -8.38 -9.61
N PHE A 44 -13.00 -9.31 -10.34
CA PHE A 44 -13.16 -10.74 -10.10
C PHE A 44 -12.67 -11.13 -8.71
N ALA A 45 -11.51 -10.62 -8.28
CA ALA A 45 -10.98 -10.86 -6.94
C ALA A 45 -11.93 -10.34 -5.85
N GLY A 46 -12.51 -9.15 -6.02
CA GLY A 46 -13.52 -8.59 -5.12
C GLY A 46 -14.79 -9.45 -5.05
N ARG A 47 -15.32 -9.88 -6.20
CA ARG A 47 -16.47 -10.82 -6.26
C ARG A 47 -16.15 -12.15 -5.57
N LEU A 48 -14.93 -12.67 -5.73
CA LEU A 48 -14.49 -13.90 -5.08
C LEU A 48 -14.44 -13.74 -3.55
N VAL A 49 -13.86 -12.65 -3.04
CA VAL A 49 -13.89 -12.35 -1.60
C VAL A 49 -15.33 -12.23 -1.10
N GLY A 50 -16.19 -11.50 -1.81
CA GLY A 50 -17.61 -11.40 -1.48
C GLY A 50 -18.31 -12.76 -1.47
N LYS A 51 -17.98 -13.65 -2.41
CA LYS A 51 -18.50 -15.02 -2.44
C LYS A 51 -18.02 -15.85 -1.25
N CYS A 52 -16.75 -15.74 -0.85
CA CYS A 52 -16.26 -16.41 0.36
C CYS A 52 -17.01 -15.97 1.62
N LEU A 53 -17.28 -14.67 1.75
CA LEU A 53 -18.05 -14.11 2.85
C LEU A 53 -19.51 -14.61 2.83
N TYR A 54 -20.15 -14.58 1.66
CA TYR A 54 -21.52 -15.08 1.48
C TYR A 54 -21.66 -16.56 1.81
N GLU A 55 -20.80 -17.43 1.26
CA GLU A 55 -20.85 -18.87 1.57
C GLU A 55 -20.65 -19.11 3.07
N SER A 56 -19.74 -18.37 3.71
CA SER A 56 -19.48 -18.51 5.14
C SER A 56 -20.63 -18.06 6.03
N SER A 57 -21.52 -17.17 5.55
CA SER A 57 -22.69 -16.73 6.31
C SER A 57 -23.83 -17.75 6.29
N LEU A 58 -23.83 -18.72 5.37
CA LEU A 58 -24.84 -19.78 5.27
C LEU A 58 -24.69 -20.86 6.37
N GLY A 59 -23.59 -20.84 7.12
CA GLY A 59 -23.34 -21.75 8.24
C GLY A 59 -21.95 -22.39 8.22
N GLY A 60 -21.56 -22.99 9.35
CA GLY A 60 -20.20 -23.51 9.54
C GLY A 60 -19.75 -24.57 8.53
N ALA A 61 -20.68 -25.37 8.00
CA ALA A 61 -20.41 -26.39 6.98
C ALA A 61 -20.03 -25.81 5.60
N TYR A 62 -20.42 -24.56 5.32
CA TYR A 62 -20.17 -23.88 4.05
C TYR A 62 -18.96 -22.94 4.10
N LYS A 63 -18.26 -22.88 5.25
CA LYS A 63 -17.16 -21.94 5.50
C LYS A 63 -16.11 -21.94 4.39
N GLN A 64 -15.94 -20.79 3.74
CA GLN A 64 -14.90 -20.54 2.75
C GLN A 64 -13.99 -19.42 3.24
N LEU A 65 -12.76 -19.76 3.59
CA LEU A 65 -11.77 -18.78 4.06
C LEU A 65 -11.02 -18.18 2.87
N VAL A 66 -10.89 -16.85 2.87
CA VAL A 66 -9.98 -16.16 1.95
C VAL A 66 -8.55 -16.46 2.37
N ARG A 67 -7.79 -17.12 1.49
CA ARG A 67 -6.38 -17.45 1.74
C ARG A 67 -5.49 -16.30 1.27
N ALA A 68 -5.35 -15.27 2.10
CA ALA A 68 -4.48 -14.13 1.85
C ALA A 68 -4.07 -13.46 3.17
N ARG A 69 -2.89 -12.85 3.20
CA ARG A 69 -2.41 -12.02 4.32
C ARG A 69 -2.33 -10.57 3.85
N PHE A 70 -3.47 -9.90 3.78
CA PHE A 70 -3.55 -8.54 3.27
C PHE A 70 -2.86 -7.51 4.17
N THR A 71 -2.31 -6.50 3.54
CA THR A 71 -1.85 -5.26 4.17
C THR A 71 -2.98 -4.56 4.93
N ARG A 72 -2.64 -3.87 6.02
CA ARG A 72 -3.61 -3.16 6.86
C ARG A 72 -4.20 -1.95 6.13
N SER A 73 -3.39 -1.24 5.35
CA SER A 73 -3.85 -0.16 4.46
C SER A 73 -4.89 -0.64 3.44
N PHE A 74 -4.66 -1.78 2.79
CA PHE A 74 -5.63 -2.33 1.82
C PHE A 74 -6.95 -2.71 2.51
N LEU A 75 -6.90 -3.35 3.67
CA LEU A 75 -8.10 -3.65 4.45
C LEU A 75 -8.83 -2.37 4.88
N ALA A 76 -8.10 -1.33 5.27
CA ALA A 76 -8.66 -0.03 5.64
C ALA A 76 -9.36 0.66 4.44
N GLN A 77 -8.83 0.52 3.23
CA GLN A 77 -9.48 1.03 2.01
C GLN A 77 -10.78 0.31 1.69
N ILE A 78 -10.85 -1.02 1.90
CA ILE A 78 -12.10 -1.79 1.70
C ILE A 78 -13.23 -1.25 2.57
N ILE A 79 -12.92 -0.78 3.79
CA ILE A 79 -13.90 -0.19 4.72
C ILE A 79 -14.00 1.34 4.63
N GLY A 80 -13.34 1.98 3.64
CA GLY A 80 -13.47 3.41 3.37
C GLY A 80 -12.71 4.34 4.31
N LEU A 81 -11.71 3.85 5.05
CA LEU A 81 -10.88 4.69 5.91
C LEU A 81 -9.76 5.37 5.13
N ARG A 82 -9.36 6.57 5.59
CA ARG A 82 -8.21 7.31 5.05
C ARG A 82 -6.89 6.67 5.46
N MET A 83 -5.86 6.85 4.64
CA MET A 83 -4.53 6.33 4.95
C MET A 83 -3.88 7.12 6.08
N HIS A 84 -3.12 6.40 6.89
CA HIS A 84 -2.36 6.93 8.01
C HIS A 84 -0.96 6.33 8.01
N TYR A 85 0.06 7.12 8.36
CA TYR A 85 1.46 6.68 8.30
C TYR A 85 1.76 5.42 9.14
N LYS A 86 0.95 5.17 10.18
CA LYS A 86 1.03 3.96 11.02
C LYS A 86 0.88 2.66 10.23
N TYR A 87 0.21 2.66 9.08
CA TYR A 87 0.12 1.46 8.25
C TYR A 87 1.49 1.00 7.71
N PHE A 88 2.45 1.91 7.55
CA PHE A 88 3.80 1.51 7.14
C PHE A 88 4.44 0.55 8.14
N GLU A 89 4.17 0.67 9.44
CA GLU A 89 4.77 -0.22 10.46
C GLU A 89 4.46 -1.71 10.19
N THR A 90 3.27 -2.01 9.65
CA THR A 90 2.86 -3.37 9.30
C THR A 90 3.11 -3.72 7.84
N ASP A 91 2.90 -2.76 6.94
CA ASP A 91 2.81 -3.01 5.50
C ASP A 91 4.17 -2.88 4.82
N ASP A 92 5.01 -1.94 5.28
CA ASP A 92 6.37 -1.70 4.80
C ASP A 92 7.30 -1.38 6.00
N PRO A 93 7.66 -2.37 6.83
CA PRO A 93 8.39 -2.14 8.08
C PRO A 93 9.79 -1.54 7.86
N GLU A 94 10.41 -1.79 6.70
CA GLU A 94 11.72 -1.24 6.35
C GLU A 94 11.62 0.26 6.06
N PHE A 95 10.61 0.67 5.28
CA PHE A 95 10.33 2.09 5.04
C PHE A 95 9.90 2.81 6.33
N TYR A 96 9.13 2.13 7.19
CA TYR A 96 8.73 2.67 8.48
C TYR A 96 9.96 2.94 9.37
N LYS A 97 10.83 1.96 9.56
CA LYS A 97 12.02 2.09 10.41
C LYS A 97 13.02 3.12 9.90
N SER A 98 13.15 3.25 8.58
CA SER A 98 14.08 4.20 7.95
C SER A 98 13.47 5.61 7.90
N LYS A 99 12.65 5.91 6.89
CA LYS A 99 12.17 7.27 6.60
C LYS A 99 11.13 7.76 7.61
N VAL A 100 10.14 6.93 7.97
CA VAL A 100 9.03 7.38 8.83
C VAL A 100 9.50 7.66 10.26
N CYS A 101 10.19 6.70 10.89
CA CYS A 101 10.73 6.86 12.23
C CYS A 101 11.75 8.01 12.30
N PHE A 102 12.56 8.20 11.26
CA PHE A 102 13.47 9.33 11.20
C PHE A 102 12.72 10.66 11.26
N ILE A 103 11.71 10.86 10.40
CA ILE A 103 10.91 12.09 10.37
C ILE A 103 10.18 12.30 11.70
N LEU A 104 9.65 11.23 12.32
CA LEU A 104 8.95 11.33 13.60
C LEU A 104 9.87 11.84 14.71
N ASN A 105 11.10 11.32 14.78
CA ASN A 105 11.98 11.48 15.93
C ASN A 105 13.05 12.57 15.78
N ASN A 106 13.20 13.17 14.60
CA ASN A 106 14.20 14.20 14.33
C ASN A 106 13.56 15.57 14.01
N ASP A 107 14.40 16.60 14.10
CA ASP A 107 14.09 17.95 13.63
C ASP A 107 14.14 17.98 12.09
N MET A 108 13.14 18.63 11.48
CA MET A 108 12.99 18.75 10.03
C MET A 108 13.55 20.05 9.45
N SER A 109 14.05 20.96 10.29
CA SER A 109 14.54 22.30 9.87
C SER A 109 15.65 22.25 8.81
N GLU A 110 16.53 21.25 8.85
CA GLU A 110 17.67 21.09 7.94
C GLU A 110 17.48 19.97 6.91
N MET A 111 16.30 19.35 6.84
CA MET A 111 16.08 18.16 6.00
C MET A 111 15.71 18.47 4.56
N GLU A 112 15.38 19.74 4.25
CA GLU A 112 15.00 20.23 2.92
C GLU A 112 13.91 19.41 2.21
N LEU A 113 13.09 18.68 2.97
CA LEU A 113 11.98 17.91 2.42
C LEU A 113 10.83 18.84 2.01
N VAL A 114 10.17 18.48 0.93
CA VAL A 114 8.94 19.13 0.45
C VAL A 114 7.80 18.11 0.35
N PHE A 115 6.57 18.57 0.17
CA PHE A 115 5.38 17.71 0.01
C PHE A 115 5.31 17.10 -1.40
N ALA A 116 6.41 16.48 -1.87
CA ALA A 116 6.51 15.76 -3.12
C ALA A 116 7.44 14.53 -3.00
N GLU A 117 7.26 13.52 -3.85
CA GLU A 117 8.15 12.38 -3.99
C GLU A 117 8.81 12.39 -5.38
N GLU A 118 10.13 12.25 -5.38
CA GLU A 118 10.92 12.08 -6.58
C GLU A 118 10.97 10.60 -6.97
N LYS A 119 10.71 10.32 -8.25
CA LYS A 119 10.86 9.01 -8.86
C LYS A 119 12.09 9.03 -9.76
N TYR A 120 12.99 8.09 -9.51
CA TYR A 120 14.20 7.91 -10.30
C TYR A 120 14.08 6.65 -11.15
N ASN A 121 14.58 6.70 -12.37
CA ASN A 121 14.60 5.54 -13.27
C ASN A 121 15.75 4.59 -12.92
N LYS A 122 15.85 3.47 -13.64
CA LYS A 122 16.92 2.45 -13.43
C LYS A 122 18.33 2.98 -13.69
N SER A 123 18.49 4.05 -14.46
CA SER A 123 19.78 4.73 -14.69
C SER A 123 20.09 5.82 -13.66
N GLY A 124 19.25 5.98 -12.62
CA GLY A 124 19.46 6.95 -11.54
C GLY A 124 19.12 8.40 -11.92
N GLN A 125 18.43 8.62 -13.04
CA GLN A 125 17.98 9.95 -13.45
C GLN A 125 16.59 10.24 -12.89
N LEU A 126 16.36 11.49 -12.51
CA LEU A 126 15.04 11.96 -12.08
C LEU A 126 14.05 11.79 -13.24
N GLU A 127 13.09 10.89 -13.07
CA GLU A 127 12.05 10.60 -14.05
C GLU A 127 10.84 11.51 -13.84
N LYS A 128 10.44 11.70 -12.58
CA LYS A 128 9.23 12.46 -12.24
C LYS A 128 9.27 12.99 -10.81
N VAL A 129 8.71 14.18 -10.61
CA VAL A 129 8.33 14.68 -9.28
C VAL A 129 6.82 14.55 -9.15
N VAL A 130 6.35 13.90 -8.09
CA VAL A 130 4.93 13.72 -7.80
C VAL A 130 4.57 14.49 -6.54
N GLU A 131 3.80 15.57 -6.69
CA GLU A 131 3.31 16.33 -5.54
C GLU A 131 2.26 15.53 -4.75
N LEU A 132 2.38 15.55 -3.41
CA LEU A 132 1.44 14.88 -2.50
C LEU A 132 0.15 15.70 -2.27
N MET A 133 0.21 16.98 -2.61
CA MET A 133 -0.90 17.94 -2.60
C MET A 133 -0.60 19.05 -3.60
N THR A 134 -1.61 19.83 -4.00
CA THR A 134 -1.42 20.97 -4.92
C THR A 134 -0.38 21.96 -4.36
N GLY A 135 0.67 22.26 -5.15
CA GLY A 135 1.78 23.12 -4.72
C GLY A 135 2.71 22.46 -3.69
N GLY A 136 2.65 21.14 -3.59
CA GLY A 136 3.41 20.37 -2.61
C GLY A 136 4.92 20.49 -2.81
N ALA A 137 5.41 20.63 -4.05
CA ALA A 137 6.83 20.79 -4.32
C ALA A 137 7.40 22.15 -3.85
N GLN A 138 6.56 23.16 -3.61
CA GLN A 138 6.97 24.45 -3.03
C GLN A 138 6.65 24.54 -1.52
N THR A 139 6.06 23.50 -0.94
CA THR A 139 5.67 23.48 0.47
C THR A 139 6.71 22.72 1.27
N PRO A 140 7.50 23.39 2.14
CA PRO A 140 8.51 22.72 2.95
C PRO A 140 7.89 21.91 4.10
N VAL A 141 8.53 20.78 4.41
CA VAL A 141 8.22 19.98 5.59
C VAL A 141 8.91 20.61 6.81
N THR A 142 8.13 20.84 7.85
CA THR A 142 8.54 21.47 9.11
C THR A 142 8.10 20.58 10.28
N ASN A 143 8.62 20.85 11.48
CA ASN A 143 8.19 20.12 12.68
C ASN A 143 6.68 20.25 12.96
N ALA A 144 6.07 21.36 12.56
CA ALA A 144 4.65 21.61 12.75
C ALA A 144 3.76 20.81 11.77
N ASN A 145 4.24 20.51 10.55
CA ASN A 145 3.45 19.86 9.51
C ASN A 145 3.91 18.44 9.15
N LYS A 146 5.00 17.93 9.75
CA LYS A 146 5.58 16.61 9.41
C LYS A 146 4.62 15.42 9.55
N ILE A 147 3.69 15.47 10.51
CA ILE A 147 2.66 14.41 10.65
C ILE A 147 1.69 14.44 9.46
N PHE A 148 1.32 15.63 8.99
CA PHE A 148 0.48 15.78 7.81
C PHE A 148 1.19 15.29 6.55
N TYR A 149 2.48 15.62 6.39
CA TYR A 149 3.34 15.08 5.34
C TYR A 149 3.33 13.54 5.34
N LEU A 150 3.56 12.91 6.50
CA LEU A 150 3.60 11.45 6.61
C LEU A 150 2.26 10.80 6.26
N ASN A 151 1.13 11.42 6.62
CA ASN A 151 -0.19 10.91 6.25
C ASN A 151 -0.48 11.05 4.74
N LEU A 152 -0.07 12.16 4.11
CA LEU A 152 -0.17 12.31 2.65
C LEU A 152 0.77 11.34 1.91
N LEU A 153 1.96 11.10 2.47
CA LEU A 153 2.89 10.10 1.93
C LEU A 153 2.30 8.69 2.00
N ALA A 154 1.61 8.35 3.09
CA ALA A 154 0.85 7.10 3.20
C ALA A 154 -0.30 7.03 2.19
N GLN A 155 -1.02 8.14 2.00
CA GLN A 155 -2.09 8.23 1.00
C GLN A 155 -1.57 8.05 -0.43
N TYR A 156 -0.37 8.52 -0.74
CA TYR A 156 0.23 8.36 -2.07
C TYR A 156 0.80 6.96 -2.31
N ARG A 157 1.49 6.37 -1.31
CA ARG A 157 2.21 5.10 -1.49
C ARG A 157 1.34 3.86 -1.27
N LEU A 158 0.27 3.96 -0.48
CA LEU A 158 -0.54 2.82 -0.07
C LEU A 158 -1.94 2.80 -0.69
N ALA A 159 -2.39 3.85 -1.38
CA ALA A 159 -3.72 3.92 -1.99
C ALA A 159 -3.69 3.74 -3.52
#